data_AF-A0A352YYE9-F1
#
_entry.id   AF-A0A352YYE9-F1
#
_cell.length_a   1.000
_cell.length_b   1.000
_cell.length_c   1.000
_cell.angle_alpha   90.00
_cell.angle_beta   90.00
_cell.angle_gamma   90.00
#
_symmetry.space_group_name_H-M   'P 1'
#
loop_
_entity.id
_entity.type
_entity.pdbx_description
1 polymer ?
#
loop_
_entity_poly.entity_id
_entity_poly.type
_entity_poly.pdbx_seq_one_letter_code
_entity_poly.pdbx_strand_id
1 'polypeptide(L)'
;MCQSRAEVKSTQDVPVLYIDGNPYPPFAYMSYLGEEKYYRQIAATGIHLYCFPAYMGERGINAGSGIGPFRTHVWTGENQYDFSSIITDFEKIITADPKAKIIIRFYLDAPLWWEKINPDASTHLPDGSTFRQCFVSEKWRRETGKALEDCLDWLLSSPYSKYLIGIHVAAGGTEEWFYHARQRDDRNPVRTEEFRKWLTVKYNGDVMKLRKAWNDNQISFIDAEPGNINEGRNNRWRDPALERRLIDTYHFHSEVLEENIEYFCRTVKETSNRRLLTGAFYGYHFYVTDPGMGHGALAKLLECKDLDYLSSPNTYNRVIGEDWLPMLAIKSVQMHGKLWLAENDTRTSITTLLKEKAPDIAPPGQYESGVWLGPEDMKTSVAFLWKNAGRMLAYGYGGWWFDMWGGWFSHPELLNVIGKTLDLYNSYPQSDGGKMKPQVCVVYDEHLCFLDASNGSLTEQILSNRYPLGKTGTSYDLLLRPDLNKIPTDQYKAVWLLGLTDLSEDEMLLIKKLRESGTTVLLTDKGGTNIIRGNQDVFVKDKITWTDSQLRKIFENAGVHVYIKSGDVFYAGRSWLCIHTIAGGERTISLPFMARVINPVENTVLSEKTDELKVNFESKSTLLLRLEIL
;
A
#
# COMPACT_ATOMS: atom_id res chain seq x y z
N MET A 1 -12.17 -33.47 -2.31
CA MET A 1 -12.41 -32.49 -1.22
C MET A 1 -12.79 -31.17 -1.89
N CYS A 2 -13.69 -30.37 -1.32
CA CYS A 2 -14.14 -29.13 -1.95
C CYS A 2 -13.07 -28.03 -1.77
N GLN A 3 -12.74 -27.31 -2.84
CA GLN A 3 -11.88 -26.12 -2.80
C GLN A 3 -12.43 -25.09 -1.80
N SER A 4 -11.60 -24.35 -1.07
CA SER A 4 -12.11 -23.24 -0.25
C SER A 4 -12.70 -22.12 -1.12
N ARG A 5 -13.61 -21.32 -0.55
CA ARG A 5 -14.09 -20.07 -1.16
C ARG A 5 -13.71 -18.92 -0.26
N ALA A 6 -13.00 -17.93 -0.81
CA ALA A 6 -12.65 -16.71 -0.10
C ALA A 6 -13.14 -15.48 -0.87
N GLU A 7 -13.64 -14.50 -0.14
CA GLU A 7 -14.21 -13.27 -0.70
C GLU A 7 -14.09 -12.12 0.30
N VAL A 8 -14.04 -10.89 -0.19
CA VAL A 8 -14.12 -9.68 0.64
C VAL A 8 -15.52 -9.10 0.52
N LYS A 9 -16.13 -8.75 1.65
CA LYS A 9 -17.45 -8.10 1.71
C LYS A 9 -17.40 -6.91 2.65
N SER A 10 -18.03 -5.81 2.25
CA SER A 10 -18.24 -4.68 3.15
C SER A 10 -19.29 -5.01 4.20
N THR A 11 -18.93 -4.89 5.49
CA THR A 11 -19.84 -4.97 6.62
C THR A 11 -19.71 -3.66 7.40
N GLN A 12 -20.80 -2.88 7.51
CA GLN A 12 -20.78 -1.54 8.14
C GLN A 12 -19.68 -0.62 7.56
N ASP A 13 -19.59 -0.55 6.23
CA ASP A 13 -18.60 0.25 5.48
C ASP A 13 -17.12 -0.12 5.73
N VAL A 14 -16.87 -1.31 6.30
CA VAL A 14 -15.53 -1.87 6.50
C VAL A 14 -15.40 -3.16 5.69
N PRO A 15 -14.39 -3.27 4.82
CA PRO A 15 -14.08 -4.52 4.13
C PRO A 15 -13.68 -5.62 5.12
N VAL A 16 -14.35 -6.76 5.05
CA VAL A 16 -14.11 -7.93 5.90
C VAL A 16 -13.80 -9.13 5.00
N LEU A 17 -12.76 -9.86 5.36
CA LEU A 17 -12.41 -11.13 4.73
C LEU A 17 -13.37 -12.22 5.21
N TYR A 18 -13.90 -13.00 4.25
CA TYR A 18 -14.66 -14.21 4.52
C TYR A 18 -13.96 -15.42 3.90
N ILE A 19 -13.89 -16.52 4.65
CA ILE A 19 -13.42 -17.82 4.16
C ILE A 19 -14.49 -18.86 4.47
N ASP A 20 -14.94 -19.56 3.45
CA ASP A 20 -16.00 -20.59 3.52
C ASP A 20 -17.28 -20.07 4.22
N GLY A 21 -17.62 -18.81 3.95
CA GLY A 21 -18.81 -18.13 4.46
C GLY A 21 -18.66 -17.51 5.86
N ASN A 22 -17.53 -17.68 6.52
CA ASN A 22 -17.28 -17.15 7.87
C ASN A 22 -16.34 -15.94 7.84
N PRO A 23 -16.58 -14.88 8.64
CA PRO A 23 -15.60 -13.82 8.83
C PRO A 23 -14.26 -14.40 9.30
N TYR A 24 -13.16 -13.89 8.75
CA TYR A 24 -11.82 -14.38 9.02
C TYR A 24 -10.87 -13.20 9.30
N PRO A 25 -10.05 -13.26 10.37
CA PRO A 25 -9.11 -12.20 10.67
C PRO A 25 -8.08 -12.01 9.53
N PRO A 26 -7.92 -10.78 9.01
CA PRO A 26 -7.04 -10.52 7.87
C PRO A 26 -5.56 -10.38 8.30
N PHE A 27 -5.11 -11.24 9.23
CA PHE A 27 -3.73 -11.29 9.70
C PHE A 27 -3.05 -12.52 9.15
N ALA A 28 -2.05 -12.31 8.29
CA ALA A 28 -1.29 -13.38 7.70
C ALA A 28 0.16 -13.39 8.19
N TYR A 29 0.87 -14.46 7.86
CA TYR A 29 2.32 -14.54 7.95
C TYR A 29 2.93 -14.78 6.58
N MET A 30 4.03 -14.11 6.29
CA MET A 30 4.75 -14.25 5.03
C MET A 30 6.24 -14.34 5.26
N SER A 31 6.94 -15.09 4.40
CA SER A 31 8.39 -15.13 4.33
C SER A 31 8.88 -15.49 2.93
N TYR A 32 9.99 -14.90 2.46
CA TYR A 32 10.68 -15.38 1.27
C TYR A 32 11.44 -16.67 1.58
N LEU A 33 11.98 -16.82 2.79
CA LEU A 33 12.82 -17.95 3.22
C LEU A 33 12.20 -18.66 4.45
N GLY A 34 10.91 -18.96 4.35
CA GLY A 34 10.16 -19.61 5.42
C GLY A 34 10.61 -21.05 5.67
N GLU A 35 10.55 -21.46 6.94
CA GLU A 35 10.88 -22.82 7.37
C GLU A 35 9.81 -23.37 8.30
N GLU A 36 9.64 -24.69 8.30
CA GLU A 36 8.60 -25.40 9.06
C GLU A 36 8.53 -24.96 10.53
N LYS A 37 9.69 -24.78 11.18
CA LYS A 37 9.76 -24.35 12.59
C LYS A 37 9.09 -22.98 12.82
N TYR A 38 9.25 -22.04 11.89
CA TYR A 38 8.67 -20.70 12.01
C TYR A 38 7.16 -20.75 11.71
N TYR A 39 6.75 -21.54 10.72
CA TYR A 39 5.32 -21.78 10.47
C TYR A 39 4.63 -22.42 11.68
N ARG A 40 5.26 -23.38 12.37
CA ARG A 40 4.74 -23.98 13.62
C ARG A 40 4.58 -22.95 14.74
N GLN A 41 5.58 -22.08 14.91
CA GLN A 41 5.51 -21.00 15.91
C GLN A 41 4.36 -20.04 15.63
N ILE A 42 4.18 -19.65 14.37
CA ILE A 42 3.09 -18.77 13.95
C ILE A 42 1.73 -19.47 14.10
N ALA A 43 1.62 -20.73 13.71
CA ALA A 43 0.39 -21.51 13.91
C ALA A 43 -0.01 -21.58 15.39
N ALA A 44 0.98 -21.69 16.29
CA ALA A 44 0.76 -21.68 17.73
C ALA A 44 0.24 -20.32 18.28
N THR A 45 0.41 -19.24 17.51
CA THR A 45 -0.22 -17.93 17.82
C THR A 45 -1.69 -17.84 17.38
N GLY A 46 -2.21 -18.87 16.69
CA GLY A 46 -3.56 -18.91 16.12
C GLY A 46 -3.68 -18.32 14.71
N ILE A 47 -2.58 -17.78 14.15
CA ILE A 47 -2.54 -17.34 12.76
C ILE A 47 -2.39 -18.57 11.85
N HIS A 48 -3.40 -18.76 11.00
CA HIS A 48 -3.44 -19.85 10.01
C HIS A 48 -3.49 -19.33 8.57
N LEU A 49 -3.37 -18.01 8.36
CA LEU A 49 -3.32 -17.40 7.03
C LEU A 49 -1.85 -17.16 6.64
N TYR A 50 -1.46 -17.64 5.48
CA TYR A 50 -0.08 -17.61 4.99
C TYR A 50 0.01 -17.03 3.59
N CYS A 51 1.14 -16.38 3.29
CA CYS A 51 1.52 -16.01 1.94
C CYS A 51 2.94 -16.51 1.65
N PHE A 52 3.16 -17.10 0.48
CA PHE A 52 4.50 -17.47 0.00
C PHE A 52 4.65 -17.11 -1.49
N PRO A 53 5.88 -16.86 -1.97
CA PRO A 53 6.12 -16.47 -3.36
C PRO A 53 6.24 -17.66 -4.33
N ALA A 54 5.83 -17.47 -5.57
CA ALA A 54 6.10 -18.36 -6.70
C ALA A 54 6.48 -17.51 -7.92
N TYR A 55 7.32 -18.04 -8.81
CA TYR A 55 7.94 -17.24 -9.88
C TYR A 55 7.74 -17.91 -11.24
N MET A 56 7.20 -17.18 -12.22
CA MET A 56 7.13 -17.66 -13.60
C MET A 56 8.52 -17.79 -14.23
N GLY A 57 9.37 -16.77 -14.04
CA GLY A 57 10.73 -16.70 -14.57
C GLY A 57 11.82 -16.88 -13.52
N GLU A 58 13.04 -17.12 -14.00
CA GLU A 58 14.23 -17.45 -13.20
C GLU A 58 15.05 -16.24 -12.75
N ARG A 59 14.66 -15.03 -13.12
CA ARG A 59 15.38 -13.81 -12.73
C ARG A 59 14.87 -13.29 -11.39
N GLY A 60 15.80 -12.77 -10.58
CA GLY A 60 15.44 -12.15 -9.31
C GLY A 60 14.61 -10.88 -9.48
N ILE A 61 13.96 -10.49 -8.39
CA ILE A 61 12.89 -9.48 -8.37
C ILE A 61 13.41 -8.05 -8.45
N ASN A 62 14.70 -7.82 -8.21
CA ASN A 62 15.29 -6.49 -8.27
C ASN A 62 16.55 -6.51 -9.14
N ALA A 63 16.38 -6.10 -10.40
CA ALA A 63 17.48 -6.00 -11.36
C ALA A 63 18.54 -4.96 -10.98
N GLY A 64 18.21 -3.99 -10.13
CA GLY A 64 19.15 -2.95 -9.68
C GLY A 64 20.11 -3.42 -8.59
N SER A 65 19.61 -4.22 -7.63
CA SER A 65 20.47 -4.83 -6.60
C SER A 65 21.19 -6.07 -7.09
N GLY A 66 20.64 -6.77 -8.09
CA GLY A 66 21.16 -8.04 -8.58
C GLY A 66 20.83 -9.22 -7.66
N ILE A 67 19.80 -9.11 -6.82
CA ILE A 67 19.37 -10.20 -5.94
C ILE A 67 18.96 -11.42 -6.79
N GLY A 68 19.36 -12.62 -6.37
CA GLY A 68 18.97 -13.87 -7.03
C GLY A 68 17.49 -14.24 -6.79
N PRO A 69 16.94 -15.20 -7.55
CA PRO A 69 15.58 -15.69 -7.34
C PRO A 69 15.46 -16.48 -6.03
N PHE A 70 14.33 -16.35 -5.33
CA PHE A 70 14.11 -17.06 -4.06
C PHE A 70 13.64 -18.51 -4.23
N ARG A 71 13.14 -18.88 -5.41
CA ARG A 71 12.70 -20.23 -5.76
C ARG A 71 13.07 -20.55 -7.21
N THR A 72 13.03 -21.82 -7.56
CA THR A 72 13.03 -22.25 -8.96
C THR A 72 11.74 -21.79 -9.63
N HIS A 73 11.88 -21.43 -10.91
CA HIS A 73 10.82 -20.88 -11.73
C HIS A 73 9.86 -21.98 -12.21
N VAL A 74 8.59 -21.60 -12.38
CA VAL A 74 7.50 -22.50 -12.75
C VAL A 74 7.45 -22.72 -14.26
N TRP A 75 7.72 -21.69 -15.07
CA TRP A 75 7.53 -21.75 -16.52
C TRP A 75 8.84 -22.07 -17.26
N THR A 76 9.13 -23.35 -17.43
CA THR A 76 10.44 -23.85 -17.88
C THR A 76 10.57 -23.96 -19.42
N GLY A 77 9.45 -23.94 -20.13
CA GLY A 77 9.41 -23.98 -21.59
C GLY A 77 8.01 -23.77 -22.15
N GLU A 78 7.87 -23.84 -23.48
CA GLU A 78 6.57 -23.75 -24.14
C GLU A 78 5.64 -24.87 -23.67
N ASN A 79 4.54 -24.51 -23.01
CA ASN A 79 3.59 -25.43 -22.36
C ASN A 79 4.25 -26.45 -21.40
N GLN A 80 5.40 -26.08 -20.81
CA GLN A 80 6.15 -26.91 -19.86
C GLN A 80 6.27 -26.18 -18.51
N TYR A 81 5.88 -26.89 -17.45
CA TYR A 81 5.81 -26.35 -16.10
C TYR A 81 6.50 -27.26 -15.08
N ASP A 82 7.24 -26.65 -14.14
CA ASP A 82 7.79 -27.32 -12.97
C ASP A 82 7.16 -26.73 -11.69
N PHE A 83 6.29 -27.51 -11.04
CA PHE A 83 5.59 -27.11 -9.82
C PHE A 83 6.33 -27.47 -8.53
N SER A 84 7.57 -27.96 -8.60
CA SER A 84 8.32 -28.46 -7.43
C SER A 84 8.52 -27.42 -6.32
N SER A 85 8.76 -26.16 -6.67
CA SER A 85 8.90 -25.08 -5.68
C SER A 85 7.59 -24.81 -4.94
N ILE A 86 6.47 -24.72 -5.67
CA ILE A 86 5.13 -24.56 -5.10
C ILE A 86 4.78 -25.73 -4.17
N ILE A 87 5.03 -26.97 -4.61
CA ILE A 87 4.84 -28.18 -3.80
C ILE A 87 5.62 -28.07 -2.50
N THR A 88 6.89 -27.70 -2.58
CA THR A 88 7.77 -27.60 -1.40
C THR A 88 7.23 -26.61 -0.37
N ASP A 89 6.80 -25.41 -0.78
CA ASP A 89 6.26 -24.42 0.14
C ASP A 89 4.91 -24.86 0.74
N PHE A 90 4.03 -25.49 -0.05
CA PHE A 90 2.79 -26.08 0.47
C PHE A 90 3.07 -27.15 1.53
N GLU A 91 3.94 -28.11 1.24
CA GLU A 91 4.25 -29.21 2.16
C GLU A 91 4.88 -28.68 3.46
N LYS A 92 5.78 -27.70 3.38
CA LYS A 92 6.36 -27.02 4.56
C LYS A 92 5.27 -26.41 5.45
N ILE A 93 4.33 -25.67 4.85
CA ILE A 93 3.28 -24.98 5.59
C ILE A 93 2.25 -25.97 6.15
N ILE A 94 1.76 -26.90 5.34
CA ILE A 94 0.69 -27.84 5.74
C ILE A 94 1.18 -28.83 6.80
N THR A 95 2.45 -29.24 6.73
CA THR A 95 3.09 -30.08 7.77
C THR A 95 3.21 -29.34 9.10
N ALA A 96 3.46 -28.03 9.05
CA ALA A 96 3.48 -27.18 10.23
C ALA A 96 2.08 -26.87 10.78
N ASP A 97 1.12 -26.63 9.88
CA ASP A 97 -0.25 -26.24 10.19
C ASP A 97 -1.29 -26.88 9.23
N PRO A 98 -1.96 -27.95 9.65
CA PRO A 98 -3.04 -28.57 8.88
C PRO A 98 -4.28 -27.68 8.68
N LYS A 99 -4.38 -26.51 9.33
CA LYS A 99 -5.49 -25.55 9.18
C LYS A 99 -5.18 -24.42 8.18
N ALA A 100 -4.02 -24.47 7.54
CA ALA A 100 -3.52 -23.39 6.71
C ALA A 100 -4.53 -22.89 5.66
N LYS A 101 -4.56 -21.57 5.49
CA LYS A 101 -5.21 -20.84 4.40
C LYS A 101 -4.11 -20.09 3.68
N ILE A 102 -3.91 -20.38 2.40
CA ILE A 102 -2.70 -20.00 1.67
C ILE A 102 -3.05 -19.08 0.51
N ILE A 103 -2.32 -17.98 0.43
CA ILE A 103 -2.24 -17.09 -0.72
C ILE A 103 -0.88 -17.32 -1.38
N ILE A 104 -0.84 -17.42 -2.71
CA ILE A 104 0.43 -17.47 -3.45
C ILE A 104 0.70 -16.08 -4.04
N ARG A 105 1.83 -15.47 -3.72
CA ARG A 105 2.34 -14.29 -4.44
C ARG A 105 3.01 -14.76 -5.73
N PHE A 106 2.31 -14.62 -6.85
CA PHE A 106 2.76 -15.13 -8.14
C PHE A 106 3.44 -14.02 -8.92
N TYR A 107 4.76 -14.13 -9.11
CA TYR A 107 5.58 -13.21 -9.89
C TYR A 107 5.52 -13.57 -11.38
N LEU A 108 4.97 -12.68 -12.18
CA LEU A 108 4.52 -12.91 -13.56
C LEU A 108 5.52 -12.43 -14.63
N ASP A 109 6.74 -12.06 -14.24
CA ASP A 109 7.77 -11.73 -15.22
C ASP A 109 8.15 -12.95 -16.05
N ALA A 110 8.36 -12.73 -17.34
CA ALA A 110 8.62 -13.81 -18.28
C ALA A 110 10.02 -14.43 -18.07
N PRO A 111 10.14 -15.76 -18.25
CA PRO A 111 11.42 -16.47 -18.20
C PRO A 111 12.34 -16.04 -19.36
N LEU A 112 13.64 -16.28 -19.21
CA LEU A 112 14.63 -15.85 -20.23
C LEU A 112 14.44 -16.53 -21.58
N TRP A 113 13.99 -17.79 -21.60
CA TRP A 113 13.74 -18.49 -22.86
C TRP A 113 12.61 -17.81 -23.65
N TRP A 114 11.57 -17.32 -22.96
CA TRP A 114 10.43 -16.65 -23.58
C TRP A 114 10.88 -15.33 -24.20
N GLU A 115 11.67 -14.55 -23.47
CA GLU A 115 12.24 -13.30 -23.98
C GLU A 115 13.09 -13.55 -25.24
N LYS A 116 13.94 -14.58 -25.24
CA LYS A 116 14.84 -14.89 -26.37
C LYS A 116 14.08 -15.20 -27.66
N ILE A 117 12.94 -15.89 -27.57
CA ILE A 117 12.14 -16.26 -28.75
C ILE A 117 11.09 -15.22 -29.10
N ASN A 118 10.78 -14.29 -28.19
CA ASN A 118 9.81 -13.21 -28.37
C ASN A 118 10.45 -11.81 -28.23
N PRO A 119 11.48 -11.48 -29.04
CA PRO A 119 12.09 -10.16 -28.97
C PRO A 119 11.11 -9.04 -29.33
N ASP A 120 10.10 -9.33 -30.18
CA ASP A 120 9.01 -8.41 -30.55
C ASP A 120 8.12 -8.01 -29.36
N ALA A 121 8.05 -8.85 -28.33
CA ALA A 121 7.23 -8.64 -27.14
C ALA A 121 8.05 -8.31 -25.88
N SER A 122 9.36 -8.12 -26.04
CA SER A 122 10.30 -7.79 -24.97
C SER A 122 10.61 -6.30 -24.97
N THR A 123 11.02 -5.72 -23.84
CA THR A 123 11.47 -4.32 -23.81
C THR A 123 12.71 -4.18 -24.68
N HIS A 124 12.74 -3.16 -25.55
CA HIS A 124 13.91 -2.85 -26.36
C HIS A 124 14.72 -1.75 -25.69
N LEU A 125 15.98 -2.02 -25.40
CA LEU A 125 16.87 -1.06 -24.77
C LEU A 125 17.58 -0.18 -25.79
N PRO A 126 18.11 1.00 -25.38
CA PRO A 126 18.82 1.90 -26.28
C PRO A 126 20.07 1.30 -26.96
N ASP A 127 20.66 0.27 -26.37
CA ASP A 127 21.81 -0.46 -26.93
C ASP A 127 21.41 -1.53 -27.96
N GLY A 128 20.11 -1.67 -28.24
CA GLY A 128 19.54 -2.66 -29.17
C GLY A 128 19.31 -4.04 -28.56
N SER A 129 19.65 -4.27 -27.28
CA SER A 129 19.35 -5.52 -26.59
C SER A 129 17.90 -5.58 -26.08
N THR A 130 17.42 -6.79 -25.79
CA THR A 130 16.13 -6.99 -25.11
C THR A 130 16.32 -7.10 -23.60
N PHE A 131 15.26 -6.82 -22.84
CA PHE A 131 15.27 -6.99 -21.39
C PHE A 131 13.87 -7.23 -20.81
N ARG A 132 13.57 -8.45 -20.36
CA ARG A 132 12.25 -8.81 -19.81
C ARG A 132 11.12 -8.52 -20.79
N GLN A 133 9.88 -8.75 -20.36
CA GLN A 133 8.70 -8.39 -21.13
C GLN A 133 8.61 -6.88 -21.34
N CYS A 134 8.01 -6.49 -22.46
CA CYS A 134 7.43 -5.16 -22.64
C CYS A 134 6.05 -5.15 -21.97
N PHE A 135 5.82 -4.28 -20.98
CA PHE A 135 4.55 -4.26 -20.23
C PHE A 135 3.32 -3.89 -21.07
N VAL A 136 3.51 -3.24 -22.22
CA VAL A 136 2.40 -2.96 -23.17
C VAL A 136 2.10 -4.14 -24.10
N SER A 137 2.93 -5.19 -24.07
CA SER A 137 2.79 -6.30 -25.02
C SER A 137 1.59 -7.17 -24.68
N GLU A 138 0.59 -7.17 -25.56
CA GLU A 138 -0.54 -8.10 -25.51
C GLU A 138 -0.07 -9.56 -25.57
N LYS A 139 0.99 -9.84 -26.34
CA LYS A 139 1.57 -11.18 -26.47
C LYS A 139 2.09 -11.70 -25.13
N TRP A 140 2.89 -10.89 -24.41
CA TRP A 140 3.32 -11.24 -23.05
C TRP A 140 2.13 -11.44 -22.12
N ARG A 141 1.19 -10.48 -22.09
CA ARG A 141 0.01 -10.51 -21.22
C ARG A 141 -0.80 -11.79 -21.44
N ARG A 142 -1.05 -12.15 -22.71
CA ARG A 142 -1.81 -13.35 -23.09
C ARG A 142 -1.07 -14.64 -22.75
N GLU A 143 0.19 -14.78 -23.13
CA GLU A 143 0.95 -16.03 -22.96
C GLU A 143 1.29 -16.29 -21.48
N THR A 144 1.64 -15.24 -20.73
CA THR A 144 1.80 -15.34 -19.27
C THR A 144 0.47 -15.61 -18.58
N GLY A 145 -0.62 -15.01 -19.07
CA GLY A 145 -1.97 -15.29 -18.59
C GLY A 145 -2.35 -16.75 -18.79
N LYS A 146 -1.98 -17.34 -19.93
CA LYS A 146 -2.18 -18.77 -20.20
C LYS A 146 -1.32 -19.64 -19.27
N ALA A 147 -0.06 -19.29 -19.06
CA ALA A 147 0.78 -19.97 -18.08
C ALA A 147 0.19 -19.91 -16.66
N LEU A 148 -0.37 -18.76 -16.25
CA LEU A 148 -1.06 -18.62 -14.97
C LEU A 148 -2.32 -19.48 -14.89
N GLU A 149 -3.13 -19.52 -15.94
CA GLU A 149 -4.30 -20.40 -16.04
C GLU A 149 -3.90 -21.87 -15.87
N ASP A 150 -2.88 -22.34 -16.60
CA ASP A 150 -2.43 -23.75 -16.53
C ASP A 150 -1.89 -24.11 -15.14
N CYS A 151 -1.18 -23.18 -14.49
CA CYS A 151 -0.76 -23.34 -13.09
C CYS A 151 -1.96 -23.44 -12.13
N LEU A 152 -2.98 -22.62 -12.34
CA LEU A 152 -4.20 -22.63 -11.52
C LEU A 152 -4.99 -23.91 -11.74
N ASP A 153 -5.16 -24.37 -12.98
CA ASP A 153 -5.84 -25.63 -13.28
C ASP A 153 -5.16 -26.83 -12.59
N TRP A 154 -3.83 -26.85 -12.60
CA TRP A 154 -3.06 -27.84 -11.84
C TRP A 154 -3.30 -27.71 -10.33
N LEU A 155 -3.17 -26.49 -9.77
CA LEU A 155 -3.39 -26.23 -8.34
C LEU A 155 -4.78 -26.64 -7.88
N LEU A 156 -5.81 -26.29 -8.65
CA LEU A 156 -7.22 -26.58 -8.36
C LEU A 156 -7.54 -28.07 -8.46
N SER A 157 -6.81 -28.80 -9.30
CA SER A 157 -6.90 -30.26 -9.43
C SER A 157 -6.05 -31.02 -8.41
N SER A 158 -5.11 -30.33 -7.75
CA SER A 158 -4.17 -30.93 -6.79
C SER A 158 -4.78 -31.11 -5.38
N PRO A 159 -4.11 -31.87 -4.49
CA PRO A 159 -4.47 -31.94 -3.06
C PRO A 159 -4.37 -30.59 -2.32
N TYR A 160 -3.64 -29.62 -2.87
CA TYR A 160 -3.42 -28.30 -2.28
C TYR A 160 -4.62 -27.35 -2.42
N SER A 161 -5.53 -27.64 -3.34
CA SER A 161 -6.74 -26.84 -3.64
C SER A 161 -7.60 -26.47 -2.42
N LYS A 162 -7.62 -27.33 -1.38
CA LYS A 162 -8.39 -27.07 -0.14
C LYS A 162 -7.71 -26.07 0.81
N TYR A 163 -6.41 -25.83 0.64
CA TYR A 163 -5.63 -24.86 1.42
C TYR A 163 -5.52 -23.52 0.68
N LEU A 164 -5.55 -23.54 -0.65
CA LEU A 164 -5.47 -22.35 -1.49
C LEU A 164 -6.73 -21.49 -1.34
N ILE A 165 -6.55 -20.22 -0.97
CA ILE A 165 -7.64 -19.24 -0.86
C ILE A 165 -7.45 -18.00 -1.74
N GLY A 166 -6.28 -17.80 -2.34
CA GLY A 166 -6.04 -16.60 -3.13
C GLY A 166 -4.73 -16.58 -3.90
N ILE A 167 -4.63 -15.65 -4.83
CA ILE A 167 -3.44 -15.31 -5.60
C ILE A 167 -3.18 -13.82 -5.45
N HIS A 168 -1.98 -13.46 -5.02
CA HIS A 168 -1.48 -12.11 -5.13
C HIS A 168 -0.71 -11.98 -6.44
N VAL A 169 -1.22 -11.22 -7.40
CA VAL A 169 -0.57 -11.04 -8.71
C VAL A 169 0.54 -9.99 -8.57
N ALA A 170 1.75 -10.38 -8.97
CA ALA A 170 2.96 -9.57 -8.84
C ALA A 170 3.73 -9.55 -10.15
N ALA A 171 4.41 -8.45 -10.46
CA ALA A 171 5.33 -8.35 -11.59
C ALA A 171 6.33 -7.20 -11.37
N GLY A 172 7.32 -7.08 -12.25
CA GLY A 172 8.24 -5.96 -12.30
C GLY A 172 9.23 -5.89 -11.14
N GLY A 173 9.69 -4.68 -10.84
CA GLY A 173 10.61 -4.41 -9.74
C GLY A 173 9.99 -4.77 -8.40
N THR A 174 10.78 -5.46 -7.57
CA THR A 174 10.48 -5.86 -6.19
C THR A 174 9.20 -6.68 -6.00
N GLU A 175 8.63 -7.22 -7.08
CA GLU A 175 7.29 -7.87 -7.12
C GLU A 175 6.12 -6.88 -6.96
N GLU A 176 6.39 -5.58 -6.97
CA GLU A 176 5.44 -4.53 -6.59
C GLU A 176 4.89 -3.72 -7.78
N TRP A 177 4.98 -4.27 -9.00
CA TRP A 177 4.57 -3.62 -10.24
C TRP A 177 5.36 -2.35 -10.58
N PHE A 178 6.60 -2.22 -10.10
CA PHE A 178 7.49 -1.17 -10.59
C PHE A 178 8.03 -1.49 -11.99
N TYR A 179 8.18 -0.48 -12.84
CA TYR A 179 9.11 -0.62 -13.96
C TYR A 179 10.54 -0.80 -13.43
N HIS A 180 11.25 -1.83 -13.86
CA HIS A 180 12.70 -1.86 -13.64
C HIS A 180 13.32 -0.61 -14.28
N ALA A 181 14.39 -0.07 -13.69
CA ALA A 181 15.02 1.16 -14.17
C ALA A 181 15.34 1.13 -15.68
N ARG A 182 15.72 -0.04 -16.20
CA ARG A 182 15.98 -0.30 -17.63
C ARG A 182 14.71 -0.31 -18.51
N GLN A 183 13.57 -0.78 -17.99
CA GLN A 183 12.29 -0.80 -18.70
C GLN A 183 11.62 0.57 -18.81
N ARG A 184 12.10 1.58 -18.07
CA ARG A 184 11.60 2.96 -18.21
C ARG A 184 11.99 3.59 -19.55
N ASP A 185 13.02 3.07 -20.21
CA ASP A 185 13.40 3.48 -21.57
C ASP A 185 13.12 2.39 -22.61
N ASP A 186 11.89 1.88 -22.60
CA ASP A 186 11.45 0.89 -23.58
C ASP A 186 11.22 1.52 -24.96
N ARG A 187 12.05 1.11 -25.92
CA ARG A 187 12.03 1.52 -27.33
C ARG A 187 11.23 0.57 -28.23
N ASN A 188 10.52 -0.40 -27.65
CA ASN A 188 9.70 -1.31 -28.43
C ASN A 188 8.61 -0.53 -29.19
N PRO A 189 8.48 -0.67 -30.53
CA PRO A 189 7.53 0.08 -31.33
C PRO A 189 6.07 -0.13 -30.92
N VAL A 190 5.73 -1.29 -30.34
CA VAL A 190 4.40 -1.58 -29.80
C VAL A 190 4.00 -0.54 -28.75
N ARG A 191 4.95 0.03 -27.99
CA ARG A 191 4.68 1.08 -27.01
C ARG A 191 4.09 2.33 -27.64
N THR A 192 4.60 2.74 -28.81
CA THR A 192 4.04 3.89 -29.54
C THR A 192 2.66 3.55 -30.10
N GLU A 193 2.46 2.34 -30.62
CA GLU A 193 1.17 1.90 -31.15
C GLU A 193 0.07 1.90 -30.06
N GLU A 194 0.36 1.31 -28.90
CA GLU A 194 -0.58 1.29 -27.76
C GLU A 194 -0.79 2.67 -27.17
N PHE A 195 0.25 3.52 -27.10
CA PHE A 195 0.09 4.90 -26.66
C PHE A 195 -0.89 5.67 -27.55
N ARG A 196 -0.85 5.49 -28.87
CA ARG A 196 -1.79 6.14 -29.81
C ARG A 196 -3.22 5.65 -29.62
N LYS A 197 -3.43 4.35 -29.37
CA LYS A 197 -4.75 3.78 -29.04
C LYS A 197 -5.28 4.38 -27.73
N TRP A 198 -4.45 4.40 -26.70
CA TRP A 198 -4.77 5.01 -25.41
C TRP A 198 -5.13 6.49 -25.55
N LEU A 199 -4.35 7.25 -26.32
CA LEU A 199 -4.58 8.68 -26.57
C LEU A 199 -5.92 8.92 -27.27
N THR A 200 -6.27 8.05 -28.22
CA THR A 200 -7.57 8.07 -28.91
C THR A 200 -8.71 7.89 -27.92
N VAL A 201 -8.59 6.96 -26.97
CA VAL A 201 -9.58 6.77 -25.90
C VAL A 201 -9.64 7.99 -24.98
N LYS A 202 -8.50 8.48 -24.50
CA LYS A 202 -8.41 9.63 -23.58
C LYS A 202 -9.08 10.89 -24.12
N TYR A 203 -8.96 11.13 -25.42
CA TYR A 203 -9.53 12.31 -26.09
C TYR A 203 -10.83 12.00 -26.84
N ASN A 204 -11.47 10.84 -26.60
CA ASN A 204 -12.73 10.42 -27.20
C ASN A 204 -12.73 10.43 -28.74
N GLY A 205 -11.60 10.12 -29.37
CA GLY A 205 -11.42 10.19 -30.82
C GLY A 205 -11.48 11.60 -31.42
N ASP A 206 -11.54 12.65 -30.59
CA ASP A 206 -11.64 14.03 -31.03
C ASP A 206 -10.24 14.65 -31.15
N VAL A 207 -9.72 14.69 -32.38
CA VAL A 207 -8.40 15.25 -32.68
C VAL A 207 -8.30 16.74 -32.30
N MET A 208 -9.41 17.49 -32.28
CA MET A 208 -9.38 18.90 -31.89
C MET A 208 -9.13 19.05 -30.39
N LYS A 209 -9.61 18.12 -29.56
CA LYS A 209 -9.27 18.09 -28.13
C LYS A 209 -7.80 17.76 -27.91
N LEU A 210 -7.24 16.79 -28.63
CA LEU A 210 -5.82 16.47 -28.58
C LEU A 210 -4.97 17.70 -28.96
N ARG A 211 -5.25 18.30 -30.12
CA ARG A 211 -4.54 19.48 -30.62
C ARG A 211 -4.56 20.64 -29.63
N LYS A 212 -5.74 20.91 -29.05
CA LYS A 212 -5.91 21.92 -28.01
C LYS A 212 -5.10 21.59 -26.75
N ALA A 213 -5.15 20.34 -26.29
CA ALA A 213 -4.49 19.92 -25.05
C ALA A 213 -2.96 19.92 -25.17
N TRP A 214 -2.43 19.53 -26.32
CA TRP A 214 -0.99 19.50 -26.60
C TRP A 214 -0.45 20.82 -27.15
N ASN A 215 -1.33 21.81 -27.39
CA ASN A 215 -0.99 23.08 -28.03
C ASN A 215 -0.23 22.88 -29.36
N ASP A 216 -0.67 21.91 -30.15
CA ASP A 216 -0.11 21.54 -31.45
C ASP A 216 -1.26 21.41 -32.45
N ASN A 217 -1.34 22.30 -33.43
CA ASN A 217 -2.43 22.30 -34.41
C ASN A 217 -2.26 21.25 -35.52
N GLN A 218 -1.09 20.61 -35.62
CA GLN A 218 -0.80 19.64 -36.67
C GLN A 218 -0.91 18.19 -36.17
N ILE A 219 -0.75 17.96 -34.86
CA ILE A 219 -0.78 16.61 -34.30
C ILE A 219 -2.06 15.83 -34.65
N SER A 220 -1.90 14.53 -34.88
CA SER A 220 -2.96 13.55 -35.09
C SER A 220 -2.74 12.34 -34.17
N PHE A 221 -3.74 11.48 -34.00
CA PHE A 221 -3.55 10.24 -33.26
C PHE A 221 -2.58 9.28 -33.95
N ILE A 222 -2.42 9.37 -35.27
CA ILE A 222 -1.54 8.48 -36.05
C ILE A 222 -0.08 8.90 -35.92
N ASP A 223 0.20 10.19 -35.75
CA ASP A 223 1.56 10.73 -35.70
C ASP A 223 2.04 11.00 -34.27
N ALA A 224 1.18 10.77 -33.27
CA ALA A 224 1.51 11.03 -31.87
C ALA A 224 2.57 10.06 -31.35
N GLU A 225 3.58 10.62 -30.69
CA GLU A 225 4.65 9.88 -30.03
C GLU A 225 4.61 10.12 -28.52
N PRO A 226 4.96 9.13 -27.69
CA PRO A 226 5.15 9.34 -26.26
C PRO A 226 6.17 10.46 -25.97
N GLY A 227 5.97 11.19 -24.88
CA GLY A 227 6.96 12.11 -24.33
C GLY A 227 8.18 11.36 -23.78
N ASN A 228 9.34 12.01 -23.75
CA ASN A 228 10.56 11.42 -23.24
C ASN A 228 10.59 11.45 -21.70
N ILE A 229 10.15 10.37 -21.06
CA ILE A 229 10.17 10.23 -19.58
C ILE A 229 11.57 10.03 -18.99
N ASN A 230 12.60 9.90 -19.83
CA ASN A 230 14.00 9.77 -19.44
C ASN A 230 14.78 11.09 -19.54
N GLU A 231 14.07 12.22 -19.73
CA GLU A 231 14.68 13.55 -19.69
C GLU A 231 15.36 13.84 -18.34
N GLY A 232 16.36 14.73 -18.36
CA GLY A 232 17.10 15.12 -17.17
C GLY A 232 16.19 15.80 -16.13
N ARG A 233 16.47 15.54 -14.85
CA ARG A 233 15.75 16.16 -13.73
C ARG A 233 15.96 17.66 -13.72
N ASN A 234 14.89 18.41 -13.51
CA ASN A 234 14.92 19.85 -13.44
C ASN A 234 14.10 20.34 -12.24
N ASN A 235 14.67 21.21 -11.40
CA ASN A 235 14.03 21.60 -10.14
C ASN A 235 12.92 22.66 -10.35
N ARG A 236 11.84 22.28 -11.04
CA ARG A 236 10.66 23.10 -11.32
C ARG A 236 9.40 22.26 -11.42
N TRP A 237 8.26 22.91 -11.24
CA TRP A 237 6.97 22.34 -11.62
C TRP A 237 6.78 22.44 -13.14
N ARG A 238 6.20 21.40 -13.74
CA ARG A 238 5.78 21.37 -15.13
C ARG A 238 4.59 22.30 -15.37
N ASP A 239 4.51 22.85 -16.56
CA ASP A 239 3.33 23.58 -17.02
C ASP A 239 2.44 22.63 -17.83
N PRO A 240 1.25 22.25 -17.33
CA PRO A 240 0.37 21.33 -18.03
C PRO A 240 -0.13 21.81 -19.40
N ALA A 241 -0.05 23.12 -19.70
CA ALA A 241 -0.39 23.67 -21.00
C ALA A 241 0.73 23.50 -22.03
N LEU A 242 1.99 23.41 -21.58
CA LEU A 242 3.17 23.27 -22.46
C LEU A 242 3.70 21.83 -22.51
N GLU A 243 3.50 21.06 -21.44
CA GLU A 243 4.12 19.74 -21.24
C GLU A 243 3.08 18.61 -21.19
N ARG A 244 1.87 18.85 -21.73
CA ARG A 244 0.77 17.88 -21.70
C ARG A 244 1.14 16.52 -22.28
N ARG A 245 1.90 16.49 -23.38
CA ARG A 245 2.39 15.26 -24.01
C ARG A 245 3.14 14.35 -23.02
N LEU A 246 4.00 14.94 -22.18
CA LEU A 246 4.76 14.18 -21.19
C LEU A 246 3.88 13.73 -20.02
N ILE A 247 2.99 14.60 -19.54
CA ILE A 247 2.01 14.25 -18.50
C ILE A 247 1.11 13.09 -18.94
N ASP A 248 0.62 13.14 -20.18
CA ASP A 248 -0.16 12.05 -20.79
C ASP A 248 0.65 10.76 -20.91
N THR A 249 1.95 10.87 -21.14
CA THR A 249 2.82 9.70 -21.14
C THR A 249 2.95 9.07 -19.75
N TYR A 250 2.99 9.85 -18.67
CA TYR A 250 2.97 9.29 -17.30
C TYR A 250 1.64 8.65 -16.93
N HIS A 251 0.51 9.20 -17.40
CA HIS A 251 -0.78 8.54 -17.26
C HIS A 251 -0.77 7.18 -17.99
N PHE A 252 -0.45 7.16 -19.29
CA PHE A 252 -0.33 5.92 -20.06
C PHE A 252 0.60 4.92 -19.38
N HIS A 253 1.79 5.37 -18.97
CA HIS A 253 2.80 4.54 -18.31
C HIS A 253 2.29 3.88 -17.02
N SER A 254 1.48 4.61 -16.22
CA SER A 254 0.88 4.08 -15.00
C SER A 254 -0.29 3.12 -15.32
N GLU A 255 -1.17 3.53 -16.23
CA GLU A 255 -2.36 2.75 -16.62
C GLU A 255 -1.99 1.41 -17.28
N VAL A 256 -0.87 1.32 -17.98
CA VAL A 256 -0.38 0.04 -18.51
C VAL A 256 -0.17 -1.00 -17.41
N LEU A 257 0.40 -0.61 -16.26
CA LEU A 257 0.59 -1.56 -15.14
C LEU A 257 -0.74 -1.91 -14.49
N GLU A 258 -1.61 -0.91 -14.31
CA GLU A 258 -2.96 -1.10 -13.77
C GLU A 258 -3.78 -2.08 -14.62
N GLU A 259 -3.85 -1.89 -15.94
CA GLU A 259 -4.54 -2.79 -16.85
C GLU A 259 -3.98 -4.23 -16.82
N ASN A 260 -2.66 -4.37 -16.65
CA ASN A 260 -2.04 -5.69 -16.49
C ASN A 260 -2.51 -6.35 -15.18
N ILE A 261 -2.55 -5.61 -14.07
CA ILE A 261 -3.07 -6.11 -12.80
C ILE A 261 -4.52 -6.57 -12.96
N GLU A 262 -5.38 -5.73 -13.55
CA GLU A 262 -6.78 -6.07 -13.80
C GLU A 262 -6.92 -7.35 -14.63
N TYR A 263 -6.12 -7.46 -15.69
CA TYR A 263 -6.10 -8.64 -16.57
C TYR A 263 -5.79 -9.92 -15.78
N PHE A 264 -4.70 -9.94 -15.00
CA PHE A 264 -4.32 -11.16 -14.27
C PHE A 264 -5.26 -11.45 -13.10
N CYS A 265 -5.79 -10.44 -12.44
CA CYS A 265 -6.86 -10.61 -11.45
C CYS A 265 -8.10 -11.28 -12.07
N ARG A 266 -8.53 -10.81 -13.24
CA ARG A 266 -9.64 -11.42 -13.97
C ARG A 266 -9.35 -12.87 -14.36
N THR A 267 -8.16 -13.18 -14.87
CA THR A 267 -7.74 -14.56 -15.16
C THR A 267 -7.89 -15.45 -13.92
N VAL A 268 -7.38 -15.04 -12.76
CA VAL A 268 -7.52 -15.81 -11.51
C VAL A 268 -9.01 -16.00 -11.15
N LYS A 269 -9.83 -14.94 -11.26
CA LYS A 269 -11.25 -15.01 -10.95
C LYS A 269 -12.01 -15.93 -11.89
N GLU A 270 -11.75 -15.88 -13.18
CA GLU A 270 -12.40 -16.74 -14.18
C GLU A 270 -12.00 -18.21 -13.98
N THR A 271 -10.70 -18.52 -13.95
CA THR A 271 -10.20 -19.90 -13.78
C THR A 271 -10.65 -20.53 -12.46
N SER A 272 -10.71 -19.75 -11.38
CA SER A 272 -11.14 -20.26 -10.07
C SER A 272 -12.65 -20.27 -9.84
N ASN A 273 -13.47 -19.94 -10.84
CA ASN A 273 -14.91 -19.71 -10.67
C ASN A 273 -15.22 -18.72 -9.52
N ARG A 274 -14.39 -17.68 -9.41
CA ARG A 274 -14.41 -16.60 -8.42
C ARG A 274 -14.24 -17.07 -6.97
N ARG A 275 -13.71 -18.27 -6.75
CA ARG A 275 -13.53 -18.85 -5.42
C ARG A 275 -12.24 -18.39 -4.74
N LEU A 276 -11.24 -17.98 -5.51
CA LEU A 276 -9.99 -17.44 -4.98
C LEU A 276 -10.05 -15.91 -4.85
N LEU A 277 -9.38 -15.40 -3.81
CA LEU A 277 -9.06 -14.00 -3.70
C LEU A 277 -8.03 -13.58 -4.73
N THR A 278 -8.04 -12.31 -5.08
CA THR A 278 -7.04 -11.63 -5.87
C THR A 278 -6.57 -10.39 -5.14
N GLY A 279 -5.26 -10.17 -5.14
CA GLY A 279 -4.70 -8.92 -4.67
C GLY A 279 -3.43 -8.53 -5.40
N ALA A 280 -2.99 -7.30 -5.19
CA ALA A 280 -1.81 -6.75 -5.83
C ALA A 280 -1.13 -5.71 -4.93
N PHE A 281 0.11 -5.39 -5.28
CA PHE A 281 0.81 -4.19 -4.86
C PHE A 281 0.63 -3.12 -5.93
N TYR A 282 0.11 -1.95 -5.59
CA TYR A 282 0.02 -0.85 -6.55
C TYR A 282 -0.33 0.48 -5.86
N GLY A 283 -0.15 1.60 -6.56
CA GLY A 283 -0.77 2.86 -6.16
C GLY A 283 -0.08 3.61 -5.03
N TYR A 284 1.25 3.48 -4.88
CA TYR A 284 2.05 4.00 -3.77
C TYR A 284 2.24 5.53 -3.81
N HIS A 285 1.24 6.29 -4.22
CA HIS A 285 1.28 7.74 -4.39
C HIS A 285 1.70 8.51 -3.13
N PHE A 286 1.53 7.92 -1.95
CA PHE A 286 1.88 8.53 -0.67
C PHE A 286 3.31 8.17 -0.20
N TYR A 287 4.13 7.59 -1.09
CA TYR A 287 5.56 7.32 -0.87
C TYR A 287 6.42 7.45 -2.14
N VAL A 288 5.93 6.94 -3.26
CA VAL A 288 6.63 6.95 -4.56
C VAL A 288 6.36 8.28 -5.25
N THR A 289 7.39 9.13 -5.31
CA THR A 289 7.30 10.48 -5.89
C THR A 289 7.87 10.58 -7.31
N ASP A 290 8.61 9.57 -7.80
CA ASP A 290 9.08 9.53 -9.18
C ASP A 290 7.96 8.96 -10.09
N PRO A 291 7.39 9.76 -11.02
CA PRO A 291 6.30 9.30 -11.87
C PRO A 291 6.72 8.21 -12.86
N GLY A 292 8.02 8.08 -13.16
CA GLY A 292 8.56 7.02 -14.01
C GLY A 292 8.43 5.61 -13.38
N MET A 293 8.07 5.51 -12.11
CA MET A 293 7.80 4.25 -11.43
C MET A 293 6.47 3.62 -11.84
N GLY A 294 5.49 4.41 -12.31
CA GLY A 294 4.23 3.92 -12.88
C GLY A 294 3.11 3.62 -11.88
N HIS A 295 3.09 4.26 -10.71
CA HIS A 295 2.11 4.00 -9.63
C HIS A 295 0.95 5.01 -9.54
N GLY A 296 0.74 5.86 -10.56
CA GLY A 296 -0.27 6.93 -10.54
C GLY A 296 -1.58 6.57 -11.25
N ALA A 297 -2.15 5.39 -11.00
CA ALA A 297 -3.45 4.98 -11.52
C ALA A 297 -4.28 4.18 -10.48
N LEU A 298 -4.08 4.42 -9.19
CA LEU A 298 -4.77 3.70 -8.13
C LEU A 298 -6.28 3.91 -8.20
N ALA A 299 -6.75 5.13 -8.50
CA ALA A 299 -8.18 5.40 -8.59
C ALA A 299 -8.88 4.53 -9.65
N LYS A 300 -8.21 4.22 -10.76
CA LYS A 300 -8.72 3.29 -11.78
C LYS A 300 -8.76 1.87 -11.25
N LEU A 301 -7.64 1.39 -10.70
CA LEU A 301 -7.55 0.03 -10.17
C LEU A 301 -8.59 -0.27 -9.07
N LEU A 302 -8.98 0.72 -8.27
CA LEU A 302 -9.98 0.54 -7.23
C LEU A 302 -11.38 0.21 -7.76
N GLU A 303 -11.70 0.60 -9.00
CA GLU A 303 -12.95 0.26 -9.69
C GLU A 303 -12.94 -1.19 -10.23
N CYS A 304 -11.78 -1.86 -10.25
CA CYS A 304 -11.64 -3.23 -10.71
C CYS A 304 -12.46 -4.20 -9.85
N LYS A 305 -13.49 -4.83 -10.42
CA LYS A 305 -14.35 -5.80 -9.70
C LYS A 305 -13.68 -7.12 -9.39
N ASP A 306 -12.59 -7.40 -10.10
CA ASP A 306 -11.84 -8.65 -9.97
C ASP A 306 -10.65 -8.53 -9.04
N LEU A 307 -10.44 -7.37 -8.39
CA LEU A 307 -9.50 -7.14 -7.30
C LEU A 307 -10.22 -7.17 -5.95
N ASP A 308 -9.76 -7.96 -4.96
CA ASP A 308 -10.37 -7.98 -3.62
C ASP A 308 -9.58 -7.19 -2.58
N TYR A 309 -8.26 -7.12 -2.72
CA TYR A 309 -7.40 -6.46 -1.74
C TYR A 309 -6.14 -5.85 -2.36
N LEU A 310 -5.58 -4.86 -1.67
CA LEU A 310 -4.27 -4.29 -1.97
C LEU A 310 -3.34 -4.46 -0.78
N SER A 311 -2.05 -4.40 -1.05
CA SER A 311 -1.00 -4.35 -0.03
C SER A 311 0.05 -3.30 -0.37
N SER A 312 0.82 -2.89 0.63
CA SER A 312 2.12 -2.22 0.49
C SER A 312 2.93 -2.40 1.77
N PRO A 313 4.26 -2.25 1.70
CA PRO A 313 5.07 -1.96 2.87
C PRO A 313 4.58 -0.68 3.58
N ASN A 314 5.00 -0.50 4.83
CA ASN A 314 4.92 0.81 5.48
C ASN A 314 6.10 1.69 5.02
N THR A 315 5.95 3.02 5.06
CA THR A 315 7.00 3.97 4.67
C THR A 315 8.36 3.65 5.30
N TYR A 316 9.43 3.73 4.51
CA TYR A 316 10.77 3.28 4.93
C TYR A 316 11.55 4.24 5.85
N ASN A 317 11.00 5.41 6.22
CA ASN A 317 11.56 6.23 7.29
C ASN A 317 11.27 5.61 8.67
N ARG A 318 11.88 4.44 8.94
CA ARG A 318 11.56 3.56 10.06
C ARG A 318 12.42 3.80 11.30
N VAL A 319 12.62 5.07 11.62
CA VAL A 319 13.28 5.47 12.86
C VAL A 319 12.29 5.40 14.03
N ILE A 320 12.83 5.29 15.25
CA ILE A 320 12.02 5.32 16.46
C ILE A 320 11.29 6.67 16.58
N GLY A 321 10.02 6.65 17.01
CA GLY A 321 9.20 7.86 17.15
C GLY A 321 8.64 8.46 15.86
N GLU A 322 8.91 7.87 14.69
CA GLU A 322 8.18 8.22 13.47
C GLU A 322 6.99 7.29 13.24
N ASP A 323 5.97 7.84 12.58
CA ASP A 323 4.84 7.07 12.10
C ASP A 323 5.23 6.23 10.88
N TRP A 324 4.80 4.97 10.84
CA TRP A 324 5.06 4.03 9.75
C TRP A 324 3.75 3.74 9.03
N LEU A 325 3.26 4.76 8.35
CA LEU A 325 2.02 4.68 7.61
C LEU A 325 2.14 3.82 6.35
N PRO A 326 1.02 3.23 5.88
CA PRO A 326 0.91 2.68 4.55
C PRO A 326 1.24 3.70 3.45
N MET A 327 1.71 3.21 2.31
CA MET A 327 2.21 4.05 1.20
C MET A 327 1.09 4.65 0.33
N LEU A 328 -0.18 4.51 0.73
CA LEU A 328 -1.34 4.97 -0.03
C LEU A 328 -2.55 5.29 0.86
N ALA A 329 -3.55 5.94 0.25
CA ALA A 329 -4.84 6.30 0.80
C ALA A 329 -5.75 5.08 1.12
N ILE A 330 -5.55 4.48 2.30
CA ILE A 330 -6.32 3.31 2.77
C ILE A 330 -7.83 3.59 2.80
N LYS A 331 -8.24 4.82 3.13
CA LYS A 331 -9.67 5.12 3.23
C LYS A 331 -10.36 5.01 1.87
N SER A 332 -9.69 5.43 0.79
CA SER A 332 -10.14 5.17 -0.58
C SER A 332 -10.23 3.67 -0.87
N VAL A 333 -9.20 2.88 -0.52
CA VAL A 333 -9.24 1.41 -0.68
C VAL A 333 -10.50 0.80 -0.02
N GLN A 334 -10.78 1.20 1.22
CA GLN A 334 -11.94 0.72 1.98
C GLN A 334 -13.28 1.18 1.38
N MET A 335 -13.37 2.43 0.91
CA MET A 335 -14.58 2.98 0.29
C MET A 335 -14.97 2.27 -1.00
N HIS A 336 -14.01 1.66 -1.69
CA HIS A 336 -14.22 0.83 -2.88
C HIS A 336 -14.41 -0.66 -2.53
N GLY A 337 -14.64 -0.98 -1.25
CA GLY A 337 -14.93 -2.33 -0.77
C GLY A 337 -13.73 -3.28 -0.81
N LYS A 338 -12.51 -2.75 -0.93
CA LYS A 338 -11.28 -3.54 -1.02
C LYS A 338 -10.63 -3.67 0.35
N LEU A 339 -10.13 -4.86 0.68
CA LEU A 339 -9.37 -5.05 1.91
C LEU A 339 -7.98 -4.43 1.77
N TRP A 340 -7.47 -3.84 2.86
CA TRP A 340 -6.08 -3.41 2.95
C TRP A 340 -5.27 -4.39 3.81
N LEU A 341 -4.12 -4.82 3.29
CA LEU A 341 -3.14 -5.64 4.01
C LEU A 341 -1.81 -4.89 4.10
N ALA A 342 -1.46 -4.37 5.27
CA ALA A 342 -0.13 -3.80 5.48
C ALA A 342 0.95 -4.89 5.46
N GLU A 343 2.01 -4.69 4.67
CA GLU A 343 3.20 -5.53 4.71
C GLU A 343 4.12 -5.07 5.85
N ASN A 344 4.06 -5.79 6.98
CA ASN A 344 4.82 -5.45 8.18
C ASN A 344 6.17 -6.17 8.20
N ASP A 345 7.10 -5.77 7.34
CA ASP A 345 8.51 -6.19 7.34
C ASP A 345 9.32 -5.46 8.44
N THR A 346 8.85 -5.58 9.68
CA THR A 346 9.47 -4.92 10.83
C THR A 346 10.74 -5.65 11.22
N ARG A 347 11.87 -4.94 11.12
CA ARG A 347 13.14 -5.45 11.61
C ARG A 347 13.14 -5.40 13.14
N THR A 348 13.68 -6.45 13.75
CA THR A 348 13.75 -6.66 15.20
C THR A 348 15.20 -6.83 15.61
N SER A 349 15.49 -6.83 16.91
CA SER A 349 16.85 -7.03 17.43
C SER A 349 17.44 -8.41 17.14
N ILE A 350 16.66 -9.31 16.55
CA ILE A 350 17.09 -10.64 16.10
C ILE A 350 16.97 -10.81 14.58
N THR A 351 16.72 -9.73 13.84
CA THR A 351 16.74 -9.73 12.38
C THR A 351 18.10 -10.19 11.89
N THR A 352 18.09 -11.29 11.15
CA THR A 352 19.24 -11.79 10.40
C THR A 352 19.29 -11.15 9.02
N LEU A 353 20.47 -11.07 8.42
CA LEU A 353 20.69 -10.50 7.09
C LEU A 353 20.54 -11.54 5.98
N LEU A 354 20.29 -11.08 4.75
CA LEU A 354 20.14 -11.98 3.60
C LEU A 354 21.41 -12.81 3.37
N LYS A 355 22.59 -12.18 3.45
CA LYS A 355 23.89 -12.86 3.28
C LYS A 355 24.15 -13.99 4.28
N GLU A 356 23.48 -13.96 5.43
CA GLU A 356 23.59 -15.01 6.47
C GLU A 356 22.63 -16.17 6.20
N LYS A 357 21.51 -15.90 5.53
CA LYS A 357 20.43 -16.87 5.29
C LYS A 357 20.49 -17.53 3.93
N ALA A 358 20.87 -16.79 2.90
CA ALA A 358 20.94 -17.26 1.53
C ALA A 358 22.08 -16.54 0.79
N PRO A 359 23.35 -16.85 1.13
CA PRO A 359 24.52 -16.19 0.53
C PRO A 359 24.55 -16.32 -1.00
N ASP A 360 24.03 -17.41 -1.56
CA ASP A 360 24.06 -17.69 -3.01
C ASP A 360 23.20 -16.72 -3.84
N ILE A 361 22.23 -16.06 -3.21
CA ILE A 361 21.35 -15.07 -3.86
C ILE A 361 21.58 -13.65 -3.35
N ALA A 362 22.47 -13.47 -2.37
CA ALA A 362 22.76 -12.19 -1.75
C ALA A 362 23.82 -11.42 -2.56
N PRO A 363 23.48 -10.27 -3.17
CA PRO A 363 24.48 -9.47 -3.86
C PRO A 363 25.44 -8.81 -2.86
N PRO A 364 26.76 -8.74 -3.16
CA PRO A 364 27.73 -8.10 -2.27
C PRO A 364 27.37 -6.63 -1.97
N GLY A 365 27.45 -6.23 -0.71
CA GLY A 365 27.18 -4.85 -0.28
C GLY A 365 25.70 -4.44 -0.25
N GLN A 366 24.78 -5.34 -0.61
CA GLN A 366 23.35 -5.08 -0.61
C GLN A 366 22.67 -5.75 0.59
N TYR A 367 21.54 -5.19 1.04
CA TYR A 367 20.70 -5.78 2.10
C TYR A 367 21.37 -5.95 3.47
N GLU A 368 22.36 -5.11 3.81
CA GLU A 368 23.17 -5.27 5.03
C GLU A 368 23.37 -4.00 5.88
N SER A 369 22.72 -2.88 5.52
CA SER A 369 22.87 -1.60 6.24
C SER A 369 21.57 -0.78 6.27
N GLY A 370 21.54 0.27 7.09
CA GLY A 370 20.42 1.21 7.16
C GLY A 370 19.09 0.52 7.53
N VAL A 371 18.09 0.62 6.66
CA VAL A 371 16.74 0.05 6.85
C VAL A 371 16.72 -1.48 7.04
N TRP A 372 17.83 -2.17 6.74
CA TRP A 372 17.98 -3.61 6.91
C TRP A 372 18.37 -4.03 8.33
N LEU A 373 18.74 -3.08 9.18
CA LEU A 373 19.09 -3.34 10.57
C LEU A 373 17.86 -3.16 11.47
N GLY A 374 17.73 -4.04 12.45
CA GLY A 374 16.74 -3.89 13.53
C GLY A 374 17.22 -2.97 14.65
N PRO A 375 16.35 -2.65 15.62
CA PRO A 375 16.76 -1.96 16.83
C PRO A 375 17.74 -2.81 17.65
N GLU A 376 18.48 -2.18 18.55
CA GLU A 376 19.51 -2.84 19.37
C GLU A 376 18.93 -3.79 20.45
N ASP A 377 17.65 -3.66 20.79
CA ASP A 377 17.06 -4.33 21.93
C ASP A 377 15.64 -4.91 21.68
N MET A 378 15.31 -5.96 22.44
CA MET A 378 14.04 -6.69 22.32
C MET A 378 12.84 -5.83 22.73
N LYS A 379 12.99 -4.97 23.75
CA LYS A 379 11.92 -4.09 24.22
C LYS A 379 11.45 -3.14 23.11
N THR A 380 12.39 -2.54 22.38
CA THR A 380 12.10 -1.68 21.23
C THR A 380 11.45 -2.48 20.10
N SER A 381 11.90 -3.72 19.87
CA SER A 381 11.27 -4.63 18.89
C SER A 381 9.81 -4.92 19.22
N VAL A 382 9.52 -5.27 20.47
CA VAL A 382 8.16 -5.50 20.99
C VAL A 382 7.30 -4.24 20.84
N ALA A 383 7.84 -3.06 21.16
CA ALA A 383 7.14 -1.79 20.99
C ALA A 383 6.78 -1.51 19.52
N PHE A 384 7.66 -1.84 18.57
CA PHE A 384 7.35 -1.70 17.14
C PHE A 384 6.25 -2.65 16.67
N LEU A 385 6.25 -3.91 17.11
CA LEU A 385 5.17 -4.84 16.77
C LEU A 385 3.83 -4.36 17.34
N TRP A 386 3.81 -3.85 18.59
CA TRP A 386 2.62 -3.26 19.18
C TRP A 386 2.15 -2.00 18.45
N LYS A 387 3.07 -1.19 17.91
CA LYS A 387 2.72 -0.01 17.10
C LYS A 387 1.98 -0.42 15.83
N ASN A 388 2.48 -1.44 15.12
CA ASN A 388 1.81 -1.97 13.93
C ASN A 388 0.45 -2.60 14.27
N ALA A 389 0.38 -3.38 15.35
CA ALA A 389 -0.88 -3.97 15.83
C ALA A 389 -1.92 -2.90 16.17
N GLY A 390 -1.52 -1.87 16.93
CA GLY A 390 -2.39 -0.77 17.31
C GLY A 390 -2.91 0.01 16.10
N ARG A 391 -2.07 0.20 15.07
CA ARG A 391 -2.51 0.84 13.82
C ARG A 391 -3.53 -0.01 13.07
N MET A 392 -3.27 -1.32 12.88
CA MET A 392 -4.20 -2.26 12.23
C MET A 392 -5.56 -2.29 12.93
N LEU A 393 -5.56 -2.37 14.27
CA LEU A 393 -6.79 -2.41 15.08
C LEU A 393 -7.57 -1.07 15.02
N ALA A 394 -6.88 0.07 15.14
CA ALA A 394 -7.52 1.39 15.15
C ALA A 394 -8.10 1.80 13.79
N TYR A 395 -7.41 1.46 12.69
CA TYR A 395 -7.81 1.83 11.33
C TYR A 395 -8.64 0.75 10.62
N GLY A 396 -8.81 -0.43 11.23
CA GLY A 396 -9.71 -1.47 10.73
C GLY A 396 -9.22 -2.12 9.45
N TYR A 397 -7.93 -2.47 9.40
CA TYR A 397 -7.33 -3.17 8.27
C TYR A 397 -6.47 -4.35 8.71
N GLY A 398 -6.11 -5.21 7.77
CA GLY A 398 -5.27 -6.37 8.02
C GLY A 398 -3.80 -6.15 7.70
N GLY A 399 -3.03 -7.21 7.76
CA GLY A 399 -1.63 -7.16 7.38
C GLY A 399 -0.98 -8.51 7.46
N TRP A 400 0.16 -8.63 6.82
CA TRP A 400 1.00 -9.80 6.99
C TRP A 400 2.25 -9.44 7.79
N TRP A 401 2.51 -10.25 8.81
CA TRP A 401 3.77 -10.23 9.54
C TRP A 401 4.84 -10.78 8.61
N PHE A 402 5.61 -9.87 8.00
CA PHE A 402 6.56 -10.24 6.95
C PHE A 402 7.92 -10.54 7.55
N ASP A 403 8.14 -11.82 7.81
CA ASP A 403 9.41 -12.36 8.27
C ASP A 403 10.30 -12.63 7.07
N MET A 404 10.87 -11.56 6.51
CA MET A 404 11.42 -11.56 5.16
C MET A 404 12.39 -12.73 4.88
N TRP A 405 13.34 -12.98 5.78
CA TRP A 405 14.35 -14.04 5.64
C TRP A 405 14.17 -15.23 6.62
N GLY A 406 13.08 -15.24 7.38
CA GLY A 406 12.76 -16.30 8.35
C GLY A 406 13.49 -16.14 9.70
N GLY A 407 12.71 -16.06 10.77
CA GLY A 407 13.16 -15.99 12.15
C GLY A 407 13.17 -14.60 12.78
N TRP A 408 12.78 -13.54 12.06
CA TRP A 408 12.73 -12.18 12.60
C TRP A 408 11.75 -12.03 13.77
N PHE A 409 10.77 -12.92 13.86
CA PHE A 409 9.79 -12.95 14.96
C PHE A 409 9.94 -14.17 15.88
N SER A 410 10.96 -15.01 15.70
CA SER A 410 11.14 -16.28 16.43
C SER A 410 11.66 -16.06 17.86
N HIS A 411 10.95 -15.26 18.66
CA HIS A 411 11.18 -15.03 20.08
C HIS A 411 9.85 -15.02 20.83
N PRO A 412 9.73 -15.62 22.02
CA PRO A 412 8.46 -15.69 22.76
C PRO A 412 7.76 -14.35 22.95
N GLU A 413 8.52 -13.28 23.24
CA GLU A 413 7.96 -11.94 23.42
C GLU A 413 7.34 -11.38 22.13
N LEU A 414 7.96 -11.61 20.97
CA LEU A 414 7.45 -11.14 19.68
C LEU A 414 6.24 -11.96 19.22
N LEU A 415 6.32 -13.29 19.36
CA LEU A 415 5.20 -14.20 19.08
C LEU A 415 3.98 -13.90 19.96
N ASN A 416 4.21 -13.49 21.22
CA ASN A 416 3.13 -13.06 22.11
C ASN A 416 2.42 -11.82 21.56
N VAL A 417 3.12 -10.83 21.00
CA VAL A 417 2.47 -9.66 20.36
C VAL A 417 1.60 -10.10 19.18
N ILE A 418 2.14 -10.99 18.33
CA ILE A 418 1.44 -11.51 17.16
C ILE A 418 0.15 -12.24 17.56
N GLY A 419 0.23 -13.18 18.51
CA GLY A 419 -0.94 -13.92 19.00
C GLY A 419 -1.95 -13.03 19.71
N LYS A 420 -1.48 -12.11 20.58
CA LYS A 420 -2.37 -11.16 21.24
C LYS A 420 -3.07 -10.23 20.27
N THR A 421 -2.44 -9.84 19.16
CA THR A 421 -3.10 -9.02 18.13
C THR A 421 -4.34 -9.73 17.57
N LEU A 422 -4.23 -11.05 17.33
CA LEU A 422 -5.35 -11.88 16.90
C LEU A 422 -6.43 -12.01 18.00
N ASP A 423 -6.03 -12.27 19.24
CA ASP A 423 -6.96 -12.35 20.38
C ASP A 423 -7.76 -11.05 20.54
N LEU A 424 -7.09 -9.91 20.46
CA LEU A 424 -7.70 -8.59 20.58
C LEU A 424 -8.66 -8.30 19.42
N TYR A 425 -8.32 -8.68 18.19
CA TYR A 425 -9.23 -8.55 17.06
C TYR A 425 -10.50 -9.39 17.24
N ASN A 426 -10.37 -10.63 17.71
CA ASN A 426 -11.51 -11.52 17.91
C ASN A 426 -12.37 -11.15 19.13
N SER A 427 -11.75 -10.58 20.17
CA SER A 427 -12.43 -10.28 21.45
C SER A 427 -13.24 -8.99 21.41
N TYR A 428 -12.94 -8.08 20.48
CA TYR A 428 -13.59 -6.77 20.42
C TYR A 428 -14.40 -6.57 19.13
N PRO A 429 -15.55 -5.87 19.21
CA PRO A 429 -16.35 -5.56 18.04
C PRO A 429 -15.57 -4.77 17.00
N GLN A 430 -15.75 -5.17 15.75
CA GLN A 430 -15.13 -4.56 14.57
C GLN A 430 -15.97 -3.40 14.00
N SER A 431 -16.74 -2.69 14.85
CA SER A 431 -17.55 -1.54 14.46
C SER A 431 -16.70 -0.32 14.06
N ASP A 432 -17.27 0.61 13.31
CA ASP A 432 -16.63 1.85 12.86
C ASP A 432 -16.19 2.82 14.00
N GLY A 433 -16.55 2.52 15.25
CA GLY A 433 -16.15 3.26 16.44
C GLY A 433 -17.02 4.48 16.76
N GLY A 434 -18.10 4.74 16.00
CA GLY A 434 -19.10 5.77 16.30
C GLY A 434 -18.51 7.15 16.65
N LYS A 435 -18.38 7.45 17.95
CA LYS A 435 -17.85 8.73 18.47
C LYS A 435 -16.35 8.95 18.24
N MET A 436 -15.60 7.92 17.82
CA MET A 436 -14.15 8.00 17.55
C MET A 436 -13.80 8.08 16.07
N LYS A 437 -14.76 8.41 15.20
CA LYS A 437 -14.47 8.66 13.79
C LYS A 437 -13.46 9.81 13.62
N PRO A 438 -12.52 9.72 12.66
CA PRO A 438 -11.62 10.82 12.35
C PRO A 438 -12.37 12.12 12.03
N GLN A 439 -11.91 13.22 12.64
CA GLN A 439 -12.45 14.57 12.42
C GLN A 439 -11.59 15.38 11.43
N VAL A 440 -10.48 14.78 10.97
CA VAL A 440 -9.56 15.30 9.96
C VAL A 440 -9.62 14.40 8.74
N CYS A 441 -9.80 15.01 7.57
CA CYS A 441 -9.68 14.37 6.27
C CYS A 441 -8.48 14.98 5.53
N VAL A 442 -7.59 14.14 5.01
CA VAL A 442 -6.50 14.55 4.12
C VAL A 442 -6.77 13.95 2.76
N VAL A 443 -6.74 14.78 1.72
CA VAL A 443 -6.96 14.38 0.33
C VAL A 443 -5.69 14.67 -0.43
N TYR A 444 -5.18 13.68 -1.16
CA TYR A 444 -3.96 13.79 -1.96
C TYR A 444 -4.25 13.40 -3.41
N ASP A 445 -3.65 14.14 -4.34
CA ASP A 445 -3.73 13.83 -5.77
C ASP A 445 -2.57 12.91 -6.18
N GLU A 446 -2.89 11.69 -6.60
CA GLU A 446 -1.88 10.74 -7.07
C GLU A 446 -1.11 11.22 -8.31
N HIS A 447 -1.63 12.22 -9.03
CA HIS A 447 -0.99 12.79 -10.21
C HIS A 447 -0.11 14.01 -9.91
N LEU A 448 0.03 14.46 -8.65
CA LEU A 448 0.91 15.58 -8.31
C LEU A 448 2.35 15.35 -8.80
N CYS A 449 2.84 14.12 -8.68
CA CYS A 449 4.19 13.76 -9.13
C CYS A 449 4.38 13.90 -10.65
N PHE A 450 3.30 13.89 -11.44
CA PHE A 450 3.40 14.06 -12.90
C PHE A 450 3.78 15.50 -13.25
N LEU A 451 3.44 16.45 -12.36
CA LEU A 451 3.80 17.85 -12.48
C LEU A 451 5.23 18.15 -12.00
N ASP A 452 5.96 17.19 -11.44
CA ASP A 452 7.26 17.44 -10.83
C ASP A 452 8.41 17.11 -11.80
N ALA A 453 9.03 18.14 -12.39
CA ALA A 453 10.15 17.94 -13.32
C ALA A 453 11.44 17.49 -12.61
N SER A 454 11.49 17.52 -11.28
CA SER A 454 12.63 17.00 -10.50
C SER A 454 12.56 15.48 -10.31
N ASN A 455 11.49 14.86 -10.81
CA ASN A 455 11.13 13.45 -10.60
C ASN A 455 11.03 13.07 -9.12
N GLY A 456 10.36 13.92 -8.34
CA GLY A 456 9.87 13.60 -7.01
C GLY A 456 10.40 14.46 -5.87
N SER A 457 11.44 15.27 -6.09
CA SER A 457 12.01 16.12 -5.02
C SER A 457 11.05 17.23 -4.57
N LEU A 458 10.29 17.84 -5.49
CA LEU A 458 9.32 18.88 -5.16
C LEU A 458 8.05 18.28 -4.57
N THR A 459 7.61 17.14 -5.12
CA THR A 459 6.49 16.35 -4.61
C THR A 459 6.76 15.93 -3.16
N GLU A 460 7.98 15.47 -2.86
CA GLU A 460 8.37 15.06 -1.50
C GLU A 460 8.31 16.21 -0.50
N GLN A 461 8.58 17.45 -0.91
CA GLN A 461 8.44 18.61 -0.01
C GLN A 461 7.00 18.73 0.51
N ILE A 462 6.00 18.56 -0.35
CA ILE A 462 4.58 18.58 0.02
C ILE A 462 4.20 17.28 0.76
N LEU A 463 4.61 16.13 0.25
CA LEU A 463 4.28 14.81 0.80
C LEU A 463 4.89 14.56 2.18
N SER A 464 5.98 15.25 2.54
CA SER A 464 6.67 15.12 3.83
C SER A 464 5.78 15.43 5.04
N ASN A 465 4.66 16.15 4.84
CA ASN A 465 3.65 16.40 5.87
C ASN A 465 3.01 15.11 6.46
N ARG A 466 3.20 13.96 5.81
CA ARG A 466 2.78 12.64 6.33
C ARG A 466 3.37 12.31 7.71
N TYR A 467 4.61 12.71 7.97
CA TYR A 467 5.30 12.44 9.23
C TYR A 467 4.74 13.24 10.42
N PRO A 468 4.61 14.59 10.35
CA PRO A 468 3.99 15.36 11.42
C PRO A 468 2.51 15.00 11.63
N LEU A 469 1.77 14.57 10.60
CA LEU A 469 0.36 14.15 10.72
C LEU A 469 0.15 13.07 11.78
N GLY A 470 1.01 12.04 11.79
CA GLY A 470 0.95 10.92 12.76
C GLY A 470 1.28 11.32 14.22
N LYS A 471 1.70 12.57 14.45
CA LYS A 471 2.11 13.12 15.75
C LYS A 471 1.24 14.28 16.23
N THR A 472 0.12 14.53 15.54
CA THR A 472 -0.80 15.63 15.88
C THR A 472 -1.65 15.35 17.12
N GLY A 473 -1.74 14.09 17.55
CA GLY A 473 -2.56 13.67 18.70
C GLY A 473 -4.04 13.46 18.37
N THR A 474 -4.37 13.33 17.09
CA THR A 474 -5.70 13.01 16.58
C THR A 474 -5.58 12.06 15.38
N SER A 475 -6.66 11.36 15.06
CA SER A 475 -6.73 10.48 13.88
C SER A 475 -7.17 11.24 12.64
N TYR A 476 -6.73 10.78 11.48
CA TYR A 476 -7.11 11.32 10.17
C TYR A 476 -7.47 10.20 9.20
N ASP A 477 -8.40 10.48 8.30
CA ASP A 477 -8.62 9.70 7.09
C ASP A 477 -7.76 10.25 5.94
N LEU A 478 -7.18 9.37 5.12
CA LEU A 478 -6.42 9.71 3.92
C LEU A 478 -7.14 9.17 2.68
N LEU A 479 -7.55 10.07 1.78
CA LEU A 479 -8.27 9.77 0.54
C LEU A 479 -7.49 10.22 -0.70
N LEU A 480 -7.77 9.54 -1.82
CA LEU A 480 -7.45 10.02 -3.15
C LEU A 480 -8.37 11.18 -3.56
N ARG A 481 -7.83 12.10 -4.36
CA ARG A 481 -8.58 13.21 -4.96
C ARG A 481 -9.90 12.79 -5.64
N PRO A 482 -10.00 11.71 -6.44
CA PRO A 482 -11.26 11.32 -7.08
C PRO A 482 -12.38 10.91 -6.11
N ASP A 483 -12.07 10.57 -4.86
CA ASP A 483 -13.07 10.24 -3.84
C ASP A 483 -13.49 11.45 -2.98
N LEU A 484 -12.96 12.64 -3.25
CA LEU A 484 -13.24 13.86 -2.49
C LEU A 484 -14.74 14.19 -2.47
N ASN A 485 -15.47 13.98 -3.56
CA ASN A 485 -16.91 14.22 -3.63
C ASN A 485 -17.76 13.18 -2.88
N LYS A 486 -17.16 12.06 -2.43
CA LYS A 486 -17.83 10.98 -1.69
C LYS A 486 -17.75 11.18 -0.17
N ILE A 487 -17.05 12.21 0.32
CA ILE A 487 -16.89 12.41 1.76
C ILE A 487 -18.17 12.94 2.44
N PRO A 488 -18.51 12.47 3.65
CA PRO A 488 -19.59 13.06 4.44
C PRO A 488 -19.26 14.50 4.85
N THR A 489 -20.19 15.43 4.66
CA THR A 489 -19.98 16.86 4.97
C THR A 489 -20.15 17.23 6.44
N ASP A 490 -20.67 16.31 7.26
CA ASP A 490 -20.96 16.51 8.69
C ASP A 490 -19.96 15.81 9.63
N GLN A 491 -19.11 14.91 9.11
CA GLN A 491 -18.12 14.20 9.91
C GLN A 491 -16.87 15.06 10.22
N TYR A 492 -16.35 15.77 9.21
CA TYR A 492 -15.04 16.40 9.29
C TYR A 492 -15.11 17.86 9.74
N LYS A 493 -14.24 18.19 10.69
CA LYS A 493 -14.03 19.57 11.17
C LYS A 493 -12.86 20.24 10.47
N ALA A 494 -11.92 19.46 9.96
CA ALA A 494 -10.84 19.92 9.09
C ALA A 494 -10.70 19.03 7.86
N VAL A 495 -10.59 19.64 6.68
CA VAL A 495 -10.29 18.98 5.41
C VAL A 495 -9.02 19.60 4.83
N TRP A 496 -8.01 18.79 4.54
CA TRP A 496 -6.75 19.24 3.95
C TRP A 496 -6.61 18.68 2.54
N LEU A 497 -6.77 19.56 1.55
CA LEU A 497 -6.44 19.32 0.16
C LEU A 497 -4.94 19.51 -0.03
N LEU A 498 -4.19 18.41 0.07
CA LEU A 498 -2.74 18.38 0.08
C LEU A 498 -2.20 18.15 -1.33
N GLY A 499 -1.63 19.20 -1.93
CA GLY A 499 -1.00 19.12 -3.24
C GLY A 499 -1.97 19.29 -4.42
N LEU A 500 -3.17 19.82 -4.21
CA LEU A 500 -4.12 20.09 -5.30
C LEU A 500 -3.78 21.44 -5.92
N THR A 501 -3.20 21.42 -7.12
CA THR A 501 -2.72 22.63 -7.82
C THR A 501 -3.76 23.29 -8.71
N ASP A 502 -4.78 22.54 -9.10
CA ASP A 502 -5.90 22.97 -9.92
C ASP A 502 -7.18 22.48 -9.25
N LEU A 503 -8.23 23.29 -9.23
CA LEU A 503 -9.52 22.92 -8.66
C LEU A 503 -10.58 22.97 -9.77
N SER A 504 -11.36 21.92 -9.86
CA SER A 504 -12.57 21.87 -10.69
C SER A 504 -13.68 22.72 -10.08
N GLU A 505 -14.70 23.04 -10.90
CA GLU A 505 -15.89 23.76 -10.43
C GLU A 505 -16.60 23.03 -9.28
N ASP A 506 -16.72 21.70 -9.39
CA ASP A 506 -17.33 20.87 -8.34
C ASP A 506 -16.52 20.87 -7.04
N GLU A 507 -15.19 20.84 -7.13
CA GLU A 507 -14.32 20.94 -5.95
C GLU A 507 -14.43 22.31 -5.29
N MET A 508 -14.49 23.39 -6.06
CA MET A 508 -14.73 24.75 -5.52
C MET A 508 -16.10 24.85 -4.84
N LEU A 509 -17.15 24.25 -5.42
CA LEU A 509 -18.48 24.19 -4.81
C LEU A 509 -18.48 23.38 -3.50
N LEU A 510 -17.76 22.25 -3.47
CA LEU A 510 -17.60 21.46 -2.26
C LEU A 510 -16.85 22.23 -1.16
N ILE A 511 -15.75 22.90 -1.48
CA ILE A 511 -14.99 23.73 -0.52
C ILE A 511 -15.91 24.81 0.07
N LYS A 512 -16.73 25.46 -0.78
CA LYS A 512 -17.72 26.43 -0.31
C LYS A 512 -18.72 25.80 0.66
N LYS A 513 -19.27 24.62 0.34
CA LYS A 513 -20.21 23.90 1.20
C LYS A 513 -19.59 23.51 2.55
N LEU A 514 -18.36 23.00 2.54
CA LEU A 514 -17.60 22.65 3.76
C LEU A 514 -17.35 23.89 4.62
N ARG A 515 -16.98 25.01 4.01
CA ARG A 515 -16.80 26.28 4.72
C ARG A 515 -18.11 26.75 5.38
N GLU A 516 -19.22 26.65 4.66
CA GLU A 516 -20.56 27.03 5.15
C GLU A 516 -21.05 26.14 6.31
N SER A 517 -20.62 24.87 6.36
CA SER A 517 -20.88 23.98 7.51
C SER A 517 -19.92 24.19 8.68
N GLY A 518 -18.99 25.14 8.59
CA GLY A 518 -18.02 25.45 9.64
C GLY A 518 -16.74 24.61 9.61
N THR A 519 -16.56 23.75 8.60
CA THR A 519 -15.33 22.98 8.39
C THR A 519 -14.20 23.92 7.98
N THR A 520 -13.03 23.74 8.59
CA THR A 520 -11.80 24.43 8.17
C THR A 520 -11.19 23.69 6.99
N VAL A 521 -10.93 24.40 5.88
CA VAL A 521 -10.28 23.81 4.69
C VAL A 521 -8.87 24.35 4.57
N LEU A 522 -7.89 23.45 4.47
CA LEU A 522 -6.51 23.78 4.08
C LEU A 522 -6.34 23.39 2.62
N LEU A 523 -5.90 24.32 1.78
CA LEU A 523 -5.52 24.06 0.40
C LEU A 523 -4.02 24.34 0.27
N THR A 524 -3.22 23.28 0.19
CA THR A 524 -1.77 23.38 -0.03
C THR A 524 -1.48 23.06 -1.47
N ASP A 525 -0.83 23.98 -2.18
CA ASP A 525 -0.36 23.79 -3.54
C ASP A 525 1.17 23.94 -3.61
N LYS A 526 1.70 24.19 -4.81
CA LYS A 526 3.13 24.41 -5.04
C LYS A 526 3.69 25.73 -4.48
N GLY A 527 2.85 26.72 -4.18
CA GLY A 527 3.24 28.08 -3.82
C GLY A 527 2.89 28.49 -2.39
N GLY A 528 2.06 27.73 -1.69
CA GLY A 528 1.76 27.99 -0.28
C GLY A 528 0.55 27.20 0.23
N THR A 529 -0.01 27.66 1.33
CA THR A 529 -1.26 27.10 1.87
C THR A 529 -2.27 28.19 2.10
N ASN A 530 -3.47 28.00 1.57
CA ASN A 530 -4.64 28.77 1.95
C ASN A 530 -5.38 28.09 3.11
N ILE A 531 -5.69 28.84 4.17
CA ILE A 531 -6.50 28.38 5.30
C ILE A 531 -7.84 29.11 5.27
N ILE A 532 -8.90 28.36 4.99
CA ILE A 532 -10.26 28.85 4.81
C ILE A 532 -11.10 28.45 6.01
N ARG A 533 -11.67 29.43 6.72
CA ARG A 533 -12.52 29.19 7.90
C ARG A 533 -13.56 30.29 8.08
N GLY A 534 -14.85 29.94 8.01
CA GLY A 534 -15.93 30.92 8.09
C GLY A 534 -15.78 31.97 6.99
N ASN A 535 -15.67 33.25 7.38
CA ASN A 535 -15.43 34.36 6.44
C ASN A 535 -13.93 34.70 6.25
N GLN A 536 -13.02 33.97 6.89
CA GLN A 536 -11.58 34.18 6.77
C GLN A 536 -11.00 33.25 5.69
N ASP A 537 -10.13 33.83 4.88
CA ASP A 537 -9.39 33.19 3.80
C ASP A 537 -7.96 33.76 3.87
N VAL A 538 -7.03 32.96 4.40
CA VAL A 538 -5.66 33.40 4.71
C VAL A 538 -4.66 32.57 3.93
N PHE A 539 -4.09 33.17 2.89
CA PHE A 539 -2.98 32.59 2.15
C PHE A 539 -1.65 32.86 2.86
N VAL A 540 -0.91 31.79 3.14
CA VAL A 540 0.46 31.84 3.65
C VAL A 540 1.41 31.38 2.56
N LYS A 541 2.09 32.35 1.96
CA LYS A 541 3.07 32.11 0.90
C LYS A 541 4.21 31.21 1.37
N ASP A 542 4.68 30.32 0.50
CA ASP A 542 5.80 29.39 0.68
C ASP A 542 5.62 28.41 1.87
N LYS A 543 4.42 28.39 2.47
CA LYS A 543 4.07 27.50 3.57
C LYS A 543 3.47 26.20 3.04
N ILE A 544 4.34 25.29 2.62
CA ILE A 544 3.94 23.96 2.10
C ILE A 544 4.24 22.81 3.08
N THR A 545 5.08 23.05 4.10
CA THR A 545 5.40 22.10 5.16
C THR A 545 4.94 22.60 6.53
N TRP A 546 4.53 21.68 7.38
CA TRP A 546 3.99 21.97 8.71
C TRP A 546 4.64 21.10 9.77
N THR A 547 4.82 21.63 10.98
CA THR A 547 5.17 20.80 12.14
C THR A 547 3.93 20.16 12.75
N ASP A 548 4.09 19.11 13.56
CA ASP A 548 2.99 18.48 14.28
C ASP A 548 2.27 19.49 15.20
N SER A 549 3.02 20.39 15.84
CA SER A 549 2.47 21.43 16.71
C SER A 549 1.67 22.49 15.95
N GLN A 550 2.10 22.87 14.73
CA GLN A 550 1.37 23.80 13.88
C GLN A 550 0.07 23.17 13.36
N LEU A 551 0.13 21.93 12.87
CA LEU A 551 -1.06 21.19 12.44
C LEU A 551 -2.05 21.01 13.59
N ARG A 552 -1.56 20.59 14.77
CA ARG A 552 -2.37 20.47 15.98
C ARG A 552 -3.06 21.78 16.31
N LYS A 553 -2.37 22.91 16.23
CA LYS A 553 -2.98 24.23 16.49
C LYS A 553 -4.08 24.56 15.50
N ILE A 554 -3.89 24.25 14.22
CA ILE A 554 -4.93 24.44 13.18
C ILE A 554 -6.13 23.54 13.48
N PHE A 555 -5.91 22.28 13.84
CA PHE A 555 -6.95 21.31 14.17
C PHE A 555 -7.73 21.72 15.44
N GLU A 556 -7.06 22.13 16.51
CA GLU A 556 -7.69 22.67 17.72
C GLU A 556 -8.55 23.89 17.38
N ASN A 557 -8.02 24.81 16.57
CA ASN A 557 -8.77 25.97 16.12
C ASN A 557 -10.01 25.54 15.32
N ALA A 558 -9.92 24.53 14.46
CA ALA A 558 -11.04 23.94 13.73
C ALA A 558 -12.04 23.17 14.63
N GLY A 559 -11.75 23.01 15.92
CA GLY A 559 -12.58 22.28 16.88
C GLY A 559 -12.39 20.76 16.84
N VAL A 560 -11.35 20.27 16.17
CA VAL A 560 -10.95 18.86 16.20
C VAL A 560 -10.53 18.48 17.61
N HIS A 561 -11.00 17.34 18.09
CA HIS A 561 -10.56 16.79 19.37
C HIS A 561 -9.11 16.29 19.27
N VAL A 562 -8.27 16.77 20.17
CA VAL A 562 -6.87 16.34 20.31
C VAL A 562 -6.74 15.56 21.60
N TYR A 563 -6.48 14.26 21.47
CA TYR A 563 -6.40 13.33 22.59
C TYR A 563 -5.13 13.53 23.42
N ILE A 564 -4.01 13.81 22.75
CA ILE A 564 -2.70 13.96 23.39
C ILE A 564 -1.89 15.08 22.73
N LYS A 565 -1.13 15.86 23.50
CA LYS A 565 -0.42 17.06 23.01
C LYS A 565 1.11 16.91 23.00
N SER A 566 1.63 15.73 23.27
CA SER A 566 3.06 15.49 23.47
C SER A 566 3.89 15.35 22.19
N GLY A 567 3.26 15.19 21.02
CA GLY A 567 3.98 14.89 19.78
C GLY A 567 4.42 13.43 19.64
N ASP A 568 3.92 12.54 20.51
CA ASP A 568 4.08 11.10 20.34
C ASP A 568 3.29 10.59 19.13
N VAL A 569 3.71 9.46 18.57
CA VAL A 569 2.94 8.81 17.50
C VAL A 569 1.62 8.32 18.09
N PHE A 570 0.51 8.67 17.43
CA PHE A 570 -0.82 8.47 17.98
C PHE A 570 -1.79 7.91 16.93
N TYR A 571 -2.49 6.82 17.29
CA TYR A 571 -3.58 6.25 16.52
C TYR A 571 -4.85 6.21 17.36
N ALA A 572 -5.98 6.58 16.75
CA ALA A 572 -7.29 6.46 17.36
C ALA A 572 -8.32 6.04 16.32
N GLY A 573 -9.24 5.17 16.73
CA GLY A 573 -10.33 4.72 15.87
C GLY A 573 -10.87 3.39 16.37
N ARG A 574 -12.13 3.10 16.05
CA ARG A 574 -12.76 1.79 16.36
C ARG A 574 -12.64 1.41 17.85
N SER A 575 -12.71 2.40 18.73
CA SER A 575 -12.56 2.24 20.19
C SER A 575 -11.17 1.78 20.67
N TRP A 576 -10.15 1.95 19.83
CA TRP A 576 -8.74 1.77 20.16
C TRP A 576 -8.02 3.11 20.25
N LEU A 577 -7.11 3.21 21.21
CA LEU A 577 -6.02 4.20 21.21
C LEU A 577 -4.69 3.46 21.20
N CYS A 578 -3.74 3.94 20.42
CA CYS A 578 -2.36 3.45 20.43
C CYS A 578 -1.40 4.63 20.49
N ILE A 579 -0.49 4.61 21.46
CA ILE A 579 0.50 5.68 21.69
C ILE A 579 1.87 5.04 21.68
N HIS A 580 2.79 5.56 20.86
CA HIS A 580 4.19 5.15 20.87
C HIS A 580 5.09 6.34 21.19
N THR A 581 5.92 6.19 22.22
CA THR A 581 6.78 7.28 22.74
C THR A 581 8.26 6.90 22.76
N ILE A 582 9.10 7.88 22.44
CA ILE A 582 10.56 7.75 22.61
C ILE A 582 10.96 8.06 24.04
N ALA A 583 10.58 9.24 24.54
CA ALA A 583 11.11 9.80 25.77
C ALA A 583 10.51 9.16 27.04
N GLY A 584 9.30 8.61 26.96
CA GLY A 584 8.55 8.19 28.14
C GLY A 584 8.07 9.39 28.98
N GLY A 585 7.77 9.14 30.26
CA GLY A 585 7.24 10.10 31.22
C GLY A 585 5.71 10.20 31.22
N GLU A 586 5.18 11.10 32.05
CA GLU A 586 3.74 11.30 32.18
C GLU A 586 3.12 11.90 30.91
N ARG A 587 1.95 11.41 30.54
CA ARG A 587 1.09 11.93 29.49
C ARG A 587 -0.34 12.03 30.00
N THR A 588 -1.02 13.11 29.61
CA THR A 588 -2.46 13.27 29.80
C THR A 588 -3.17 12.98 28.49
N ILE A 589 -4.11 12.05 28.53
CA ILE A 589 -4.98 11.67 27.42
C ILE A 589 -6.37 12.21 27.73
N SER A 590 -6.87 13.12 26.89
CA SER A 590 -8.22 13.66 26.97
C SER A 590 -9.15 12.91 26.01
N LEU A 591 -10.33 12.54 26.49
CA LEU A 591 -11.37 11.86 25.73
C LEU A 591 -12.53 12.84 25.49
N PRO A 592 -13.20 12.81 24.32
CA PRO A 592 -14.33 13.69 24.04
C PRO A 592 -15.64 13.20 24.69
N PHE A 593 -15.58 12.18 25.54
CA PHE A 593 -16.70 11.52 26.19
C PHE A 593 -16.22 10.80 27.46
N MET A 594 -17.14 10.50 28.37
CA MET A 594 -16.86 9.58 29.47
C MET A 594 -16.70 8.16 28.93
N ALA A 595 -15.64 7.48 29.33
CA ALA A 595 -15.40 6.09 28.98
C ALA A 595 -14.82 5.31 30.15
N ARG A 596 -15.06 4.00 30.12
CA ARG A 596 -14.23 3.03 30.82
C ARG A 596 -13.00 2.75 29.96
N VAL A 597 -11.81 2.83 30.57
CA VAL A 597 -10.52 2.70 29.88
C VAL A 597 -9.82 1.43 30.34
N ILE A 598 -9.47 0.57 29.38
CA ILE A 598 -8.91 -0.75 29.62
C ILE A 598 -7.54 -0.82 28.95
N ASN A 599 -6.54 -1.36 29.65
CA ASN A 599 -5.34 -1.90 29.02
C ASN A 599 -5.64 -3.35 28.64
N PRO A 600 -5.91 -3.65 27.36
CA PRO A 600 -6.41 -4.96 26.97
C PRO A 600 -5.27 -5.99 26.83
N VAL A 601 -4.01 -5.54 26.82
CA VAL A 601 -2.84 -6.44 26.80
C VAL A 601 -2.65 -7.07 28.18
N GLU A 602 -2.80 -6.26 29.24
CA GLU A 602 -2.71 -6.70 30.65
C GLU A 602 -4.06 -7.18 31.22
N ASN A 603 -5.15 -6.96 30.48
CA ASN A 603 -6.53 -7.18 30.93
C ASN A 603 -6.85 -6.42 32.23
N THR A 604 -6.38 -5.18 32.34
CA THR A 604 -6.58 -4.32 33.50
C THR A 604 -7.47 -3.13 33.15
N VAL A 605 -8.37 -2.75 34.07
CA VAL A 605 -9.16 -1.52 33.95
C VAL A 605 -8.33 -0.39 34.57
N LEU A 606 -7.98 0.60 33.76
CA LEU A 606 -7.24 1.78 34.21
C LEU A 606 -8.16 2.83 34.82
N SER A 607 -9.41 2.90 34.35
CA SER A 607 -10.46 3.74 34.93
C SER A 607 -11.84 3.20 34.56
N GLU A 608 -12.77 3.14 35.51
CA GLU A 608 -14.16 2.71 35.26
C GLU A 608 -15.00 3.80 34.58
N LYS A 609 -14.63 5.07 34.75
CA LYS A 609 -15.37 6.21 34.20
C LYS A 609 -14.51 7.46 34.25
N THR A 610 -13.99 7.89 33.10
CA THR A 610 -13.24 9.14 32.98
C THR A 610 -13.34 9.73 31.57
N ASP A 611 -13.15 11.04 31.46
CA ASP A 611 -12.85 11.75 30.21
C ASP A 611 -11.38 12.21 30.15
N GLU A 612 -10.59 11.93 31.18
CA GLU A 612 -9.15 12.21 31.24
C GLU A 612 -8.38 11.04 31.89
N LEU A 613 -7.29 10.61 31.26
CA LEU A 613 -6.41 9.57 31.80
C LEU A 613 -4.97 10.07 31.84
N LYS A 614 -4.33 9.96 33.01
CA LYS A 614 -2.89 10.16 33.16
C LYS A 614 -2.18 8.82 33.11
N VAL A 615 -1.17 8.70 32.26
CA VAL A 615 -0.37 7.48 32.11
C VAL A 615 1.10 7.86 32.16
N ASN A 616 1.88 7.12 32.95
CA ASN A 616 3.33 7.24 32.95
C ASN A 616 3.94 6.19 32.02
N PHE A 617 4.61 6.65 30.96
CA PHE A 617 5.23 5.78 29.98
C PHE A 617 6.69 5.50 30.32
N GLU A 618 7.13 4.27 30.06
CA GLU A 618 8.55 4.01 29.92
C GLU A 618 9.09 4.59 28.59
N SER A 619 10.39 4.85 28.51
CA SER A 619 11.02 5.20 27.24
C SER A 619 10.94 4.04 26.24
N LYS A 620 10.88 4.40 24.95
CA LYS A 620 10.79 3.47 23.81
C LYS A 620 9.66 2.43 23.96
N SER A 621 8.47 2.87 24.39
CA SER A 621 7.34 1.98 24.67
C SER A 621 6.12 2.30 23.81
N THR A 622 5.26 1.30 23.64
CA THR A 622 3.95 1.44 22.99
C THR A 622 2.87 0.96 23.94
N LEU A 623 1.80 1.74 24.08
CA LEU A 623 0.61 1.41 24.85
C LEU A 623 -0.60 1.29 23.93
N LEU A 624 -1.36 0.22 24.08
CA LEU A 624 -2.70 0.09 23.51
C LEU A 624 -3.74 0.24 24.61
N LEU A 625 -4.79 1.01 24.34
CA LEU A 625 -5.94 1.15 25.21
C LEU A 625 -7.21 0.82 24.44
N ARG A 626 -8.14 0.15 25.12
CA ARG A 626 -9.51 -0.06 24.66
C ARG A 626 -10.44 0.88 25.42
N LEU A 627 -11.35 1.52 24.68
CA LEU A 627 -12.37 2.41 25.24
C LEU A 627 -13.76 1.78 25.15
N GLU A 628 -14.47 1.75 26.27
CA GLU A 628 -15.90 1.44 26.35
C GLU A 628 -16.63 2.75 26.66
N ILE A 629 -17.29 3.31 25.63
CA ILE A 629 -17.97 4.60 25.71
C ILE A 629 -19.24 4.46 26.56
N LEU A 630 -19.38 5.32 27.57
CA LEU A 630 -20.50 5.34 28.50
C LEU A 630 -21.63 6.28 28.08
#